data_AF-A0A4U8Z110-F1
#
_entry.id   AF-A0A4U8Z110-F1
#
_cell.length_a   1.000
_cell.length_b   1.000
_cell.length_c   1.000
_cell.angle_alpha   90.00
_cell.angle_beta   90.00
_cell.angle_gamma   90.00
#
_symmetry.space_group_name_H-M   'P 1'
#
loop_
_entity.id
_entity.type
_entity.pdbx_description
1 polymer ?
#
loop_
_entity_poly.entity_id
_entity_poly.type
_entity_poly.pdbx_seq_one_letter_code
_entity_poly.pdbx_strand_id
1 'polypeptide(L)'
;MGLFDGVIAPPGRSGASADVAAALGWPVLLCVDVSGQAQSAAAVVKGCATYDSRINIAGVVLNRVASERHRRLAAQAIAALGVPVLGALPRTTKIDLPERHLGLVQAEEIAGLDALLDAIAAFVGAHCDLNAIGASARAGSFPEQAPGRRSAPASAAHRHRAGYRIFFSLSAYSGGLAQARRGTQLLFASGR
;
A
#
# COMPACT_ATOMS: atom_id res chain seq x y z
N MET A 1 -3.09 -8.88 -6.52
CA MET A 1 -2.55 -9.63 -5.38
C MET A 1 -2.74 -8.77 -4.15
N GLY A 2 -3.48 -9.27 -3.17
CA GLY A 2 -3.68 -8.66 -1.86
C GLY A 2 -2.56 -8.97 -0.87
N LEU A 3 -2.78 -8.56 0.38
CA LEU A 3 -1.77 -8.60 1.45
C LEU A 3 -1.20 -10.00 1.72
N PHE A 4 -2.03 -11.04 1.63
CA PHE A 4 -1.68 -12.42 1.96
C PHE A 4 -1.45 -13.30 0.73
N ASP A 5 -1.48 -12.73 -0.48
CA ASP A 5 -1.38 -13.51 -1.69
C ASP A 5 0.10 -13.76 -2.03
N GLY A 6 0.56 -14.97 -1.76
CA GLY A 6 1.91 -15.47 -2.08
C GLY A 6 1.85 -16.86 -2.71
N VAL A 7 3.03 -17.47 -2.90
CA VAL A 7 3.10 -18.89 -3.30
C VAL A 7 2.71 -19.79 -2.13
N ILE A 8 2.23 -21.00 -2.44
CA ILE A 8 1.95 -22.00 -1.40
C ILE A 8 3.28 -22.39 -0.75
N ALA A 9 3.46 -21.99 0.50
CA ALA A 9 4.65 -22.24 1.29
C ALA A 9 4.30 -22.26 2.78
N PRO A 10 5.20 -22.73 3.66
CA PRO A 10 5.02 -22.61 5.10
C PRO A 10 4.77 -21.14 5.53
N PRO A 11 4.09 -20.91 6.67
CA PRO A 11 3.83 -19.56 7.18
C PRO A 11 5.10 -18.71 7.25
N GLY A 12 5.07 -17.46 6.76
CA GLY A 12 6.25 -16.60 6.72
C GLY A 12 7.14 -16.76 5.49
N ARG A 13 6.83 -17.67 4.57
CA ARG A 13 7.70 -18.00 3.42
C ARG A 13 7.00 -18.02 2.07
N SER A 14 5.77 -17.53 2.00
CA SER A 14 4.96 -17.43 0.78
C SER A 14 5.42 -16.30 -0.15
N GLY A 15 6.24 -15.37 0.35
CA GLY A 15 6.62 -14.18 -0.39
C GLY A 15 5.48 -13.15 -0.49
N ALA A 16 4.39 -13.36 0.26
CA ALA A 16 3.33 -12.38 0.39
C ALA A 16 3.84 -11.10 1.07
N SER A 17 3.13 -10.00 0.82
CA SER A 17 3.39 -8.72 1.48
C SER A 17 3.33 -8.82 3.02
N ALA A 18 2.43 -9.67 3.54
CA ALA A 18 2.32 -9.98 4.96
C ALA A 18 3.62 -10.59 5.52
N ASP A 19 4.30 -11.47 4.78
CA ASP A 19 5.54 -12.09 5.26
C ASP A 19 6.65 -11.06 5.44
N VAL A 20 6.76 -10.11 4.50
CA VAL A 20 7.74 -9.00 4.59
C VAL A 20 7.40 -8.07 5.75
N ALA A 21 6.13 -7.69 5.90
CA ALA A 21 5.69 -6.82 6.98
C ALA A 21 5.94 -7.47 8.36
N ALA A 22 5.62 -8.76 8.51
CA ALA A 22 5.88 -9.52 9.74
C ALA A 22 7.38 -9.62 10.04
N ALA A 23 8.20 -9.94 9.03
CA ALA A 23 9.65 -10.11 9.20
C ALA A 23 10.36 -8.82 9.64
N LEU A 24 9.85 -7.66 9.22
CA LEU A 24 10.45 -6.35 9.51
C LEU A 24 9.72 -5.61 10.64
N GLY A 25 8.67 -6.18 11.21
CA GLY A 25 7.81 -5.54 12.21
C GLY A 25 7.14 -4.26 11.69
N TRP A 26 6.89 -4.17 10.37
CA TRP A 26 6.35 -2.97 9.76
C TRP A 26 4.83 -2.88 9.93
N PRO A 27 4.32 -1.71 10.35
CA PRO A 27 2.90 -1.42 10.27
C PRO A 27 2.44 -1.42 8.81
N VAL A 28 1.25 -1.94 8.57
CA VAL A 28 0.63 -2.02 7.24
C VAL A 28 -0.45 -0.96 7.10
N LEU A 29 -0.35 -0.17 6.03
CA LEU A 29 -1.42 0.72 5.58
C LEU A 29 -2.18 0.03 4.45
N LEU A 30 -3.46 -0.26 4.68
CA LEU A 30 -4.31 -0.91 3.69
C LEU A 30 -4.88 0.14 2.74
N CYS A 31 -4.70 -0.05 1.44
CA CYS A 31 -5.42 0.71 0.42
C CYS A 31 -6.54 -0.16 -0.14
N VAL A 32 -7.78 0.20 0.17
CA VAL A 32 -8.99 -0.62 -0.10
C VAL A 32 -9.80 0.03 -1.21
N ASP A 33 -10.01 -0.68 -2.32
CA ASP A 33 -10.93 -0.26 -3.35
C ASP A 33 -12.39 -0.34 -2.85
N VAL A 34 -13.05 0.81 -2.73
CA VAL A 34 -14.44 0.90 -2.29
C VAL A 34 -15.41 1.15 -3.45
N SER A 35 -14.96 1.13 -4.70
CA SER A 35 -15.79 1.51 -5.86
C SER A 35 -17.11 0.72 -5.97
N GLY A 36 -17.17 -0.50 -5.45
CA GLY A 36 -18.39 -1.33 -5.36
C GLY A 36 -18.83 -1.67 -3.93
N GLN A 37 -18.25 -1.05 -2.89
CA GLN A 37 -18.45 -1.46 -1.50
C GLN A 37 -18.52 -0.25 -0.56
N ALA A 38 -19.59 -0.15 0.25
CA ALA A 38 -19.65 0.81 1.34
C ALA A 38 -19.25 0.14 2.67
N GLN A 39 -20.21 -0.24 3.50
CA GLN A 39 -19.94 -0.87 4.80
C GLN A 39 -19.21 -2.22 4.69
N SER A 40 -19.40 -2.96 3.59
CA SER A 40 -18.70 -4.23 3.33
C SER A 40 -17.17 -4.09 3.28
N ALA A 41 -16.65 -2.89 3.00
CA ALA A 41 -15.21 -2.63 3.10
C ALA A 41 -14.67 -2.90 4.51
N ALA A 42 -15.48 -2.67 5.56
CA ALA A 42 -15.11 -3.00 6.93
C ALA A 42 -14.98 -4.51 7.15
N ALA A 43 -15.76 -5.34 6.47
CA ALA A 43 -15.60 -6.80 6.56
C ALA A 43 -14.25 -7.26 5.98
N VAL A 44 -13.83 -6.66 4.85
CA VAL A 44 -12.50 -6.91 4.25
C VAL A 44 -11.40 -6.46 5.21
N VAL A 45 -11.49 -5.24 5.74
CA VAL A 45 -10.51 -4.72 6.70
C VAL A 45 -10.43 -5.58 7.96
N LYS A 46 -11.58 -6.00 8.51
CA LYS A 46 -11.64 -6.90 9.67
C LYS A 46 -10.94 -8.22 9.35
N GLY A 47 -11.25 -8.82 8.20
CA GLY A 47 -10.59 -10.03 7.72
C GLY A 47 -9.08 -9.85 7.70
N CYS A 48 -8.58 -8.78 7.05
CA CYS A 48 -7.15 -8.52 7.02
C CYS A 48 -6.52 -8.28 8.40
N ALA A 49 -7.22 -7.58 9.30
CA ALA A 49 -6.72 -7.28 10.63
C ALA A 49 -6.66 -8.50 11.56
N THR A 50 -7.47 -9.53 11.32
CA THR A 50 -7.55 -10.71 12.18
C THR A 50 -6.99 -11.99 11.57
N TYR A 51 -6.68 -12.00 10.26
CA TYR A 51 -6.28 -13.21 9.55
C TYR A 51 -4.91 -13.75 10.01
N ASP A 52 -3.96 -12.86 10.25
CA ASP A 52 -2.62 -13.21 10.72
C ASP A 52 -2.22 -12.28 11.88
N SER A 53 -2.04 -12.86 13.07
CA SER A 53 -1.73 -12.13 14.30
C SER A 53 -0.36 -11.47 14.30
N ARG A 54 0.52 -11.81 13.35
CA ARG A 54 1.83 -11.17 13.18
C ARG A 54 1.72 -9.79 12.54
N ILE A 55 0.58 -9.47 11.93
CA ILE A 55 0.38 -8.26 11.15
C ILE A 55 -0.30 -7.18 11.97
N ASN A 56 0.26 -5.98 11.95
CA ASN A 56 -0.32 -4.80 12.56
C ASN A 56 -0.86 -3.85 11.47
N ILE A 57 -2.18 -3.68 11.41
CA ILE A 57 -2.82 -2.71 10.52
C ILE A 57 -2.80 -1.33 11.18
N ALA A 58 -1.98 -0.42 10.65
CA ALA A 58 -1.87 0.94 11.16
C ALA A 58 -3.03 1.85 10.73
N GLY A 59 -3.70 1.52 9.64
CA GLY A 59 -4.85 2.28 9.15
C GLY A 59 -5.29 1.86 7.76
N VAL A 60 -6.25 2.60 7.23
CA VAL A 60 -6.83 2.37 5.90
C VAL A 60 -6.89 3.66 5.10
N VAL A 61 -6.57 3.57 3.80
CA VAL A 61 -6.91 4.57 2.78
C VAL A 61 -8.02 3.99 1.91
N LEU A 62 -9.14 4.70 1.81
CA LEU A 62 -10.23 4.35 0.91
C LEU A 62 -9.87 4.79 -0.50
N ASN A 63 -9.92 3.89 -1.47
CA ASN A 63 -9.62 4.19 -2.87
C ASN A 63 -10.89 4.17 -3.73
N ARG A 64 -10.94 5.04 -4.74
CA ARG A 64 -12.05 5.16 -5.70
C ARG A 64 -13.40 5.49 -5.06
N VAL A 65 -13.39 6.38 -4.06
CA VAL A 65 -14.59 6.88 -3.39
C VAL A 65 -15.47 7.63 -4.39
N ALA A 66 -16.76 7.26 -4.44
CA ALA A 66 -17.71 7.81 -5.41
C ALA A 66 -18.39 9.11 -4.95
N SER A 67 -18.56 9.29 -3.65
CA SER A 67 -19.22 10.47 -3.06
C SER A 67 -18.91 10.60 -1.58
N GLU A 68 -19.24 11.77 -1.00
CA GLU A 68 -19.06 12.02 0.43
C GLU A 68 -19.93 11.10 1.32
N ARG A 69 -21.17 10.81 0.88
CA ARG A 69 -22.04 9.83 1.58
C ARG A 69 -21.38 8.45 1.60
N HIS A 70 -20.84 8.02 0.46
CA HIS A 70 -20.15 6.74 0.34
C HIS A 70 -18.91 6.68 1.24
N ARG A 71 -18.08 7.73 1.23
CA ARG A 71 -16.92 7.89 2.13
C ARG A 71 -17.32 7.66 3.59
N ARG A 72 -18.36 8.36 4.05
CA ARG A 72 -18.84 8.28 5.44
C ARG A 72 -19.27 6.88 5.82
N LEU A 73 -20.04 6.20 4.98
CA LEU A 73 -20.53 4.85 5.28
C LEU A 73 -19.38 3.86 5.44
N ALA A 74 -18.41 3.87 4.54
CA ALA A 74 -17.23 3.01 4.64
C ALA A 74 -16.36 3.39 5.85
N ALA A 75 -16.10 4.69 6.05
CA ALA A 75 -15.25 5.16 7.13
C ALA A 75 -15.83 4.89 8.52
N GLN A 76 -17.14 5.07 8.72
CA GLN A 76 -17.81 4.77 9.99
C GLN A 76 -17.76 3.28 10.31
N ALA A 77 -18.00 2.42 9.31
CA ALA A 77 -17.94 0.98 9.50
C ALA A 77 -16.53 0.49 9.86
N ILE A 78 -15.49 1.07 9.25
CA ILE A 78 -14.09 0.74 9.55
C ILE A 78 -13.67 1.29 10.92
N ALA A 79 -14.06 2.53 11.25
CA ALA A 79 -13.74 3.14 12.55
C ALA A 79 -14.35 2.35 13.72
N ALA A 80 -15.53 1.74 13.53
CA ALA A 80 -16.15 0.86 14.53
C ALA A 80 -15.31 -0.40 14.84
N LEU A 81 -14.35 -0.76 13.99
CA LEU A 81 -13.39 -1.84 14.24
C LEU A 81 -12.16 -1.38 15.06
N GLY A 82 -12.06 -0.08 15.38
CA GLY A 82 -10.88 0.52 15.99
C GLY A 82 -9.72 0.77 15.01
N VAL A 83 -9.97 0.66 13.69
CA VAL A 83 -8.94 0.93 12.66
C VAL A 83 -9.14 2.35 12.13
N PRO A 84 -8.12 3.22 12.15
CA PRO A 84 -8.27 4.58 11.66
C PRO A 84 -8.30 4.62 10.14
N VAL A 85 -9.19 5.47 9.59
CA VAL A 85 -9.19 5.82 8.16
C VAL A 85 -8.35 7.06 7.98
N LEU A 86 -7.19 6.90 7.34
CA LEU A 86 -6.16 7.93 7.18
C LEU A 86 -6.24 8.66 5.83
N GLY A 87 -7.17 8.27 4.96
CA GLY A 87 -7.38 8.95 3.69
C GLY A 87 -8.55 8.40 2.89
N ALA A 88 -9.02 9.20 1.95
CA ALA A 88 -10.12 8.85 1.05
C ALA A 88 -9.90 9.47 -0.34
N LEU A 89 -9.39 8.66 -1.25
CA LEU A 89 -9.09 9.05 -2.63
C LEU A 89 -10.38 8.96 -3.46
N PRO A 90 -10.89 10.09 -3.99
CA PRO A 90 -12.04 10.06 -4.88
C PRO A 90 -11.67 9.38 -6.21
N ARG A 91 -12.66 8.81 -6.88
CA ARG A 91 -12.44 8.25 -8.21
C ARG A 91 -12.05 9.36 -9.19
N THR A 92 -10.89 9.23 -9.83
CA THR A 92 -10.40 10.17 -10.85
C THR A 92 -9.88 9.41 -12.08
N THR A 93 -10.00 10.02 -13.26
CA THR A 93 -9.38 9.56 -14.51
C THR A 93 -8.21 10.43 -14.93
N LYS A 94 -7.90 11.49 -14.16
CA LYS A 94 -6.86 12.47 -14.49
C LYS A 94 -5.44 11.99 -14.18
N ILE A 95 -5.33 10.92 -13.39
CA ILE A 95 -4.07 10.30 -13.00
C ILE A 95 -4.15 8.87 -13.51
N ASP A 96 -3.43 8.60 -14.59
CA ASP A 96 -3.32 7.25 -15.17
C ASP A 96 -1.83 6.97 -15.37
N LEU A 97 -1.35 5.88 -14.79
CA LEU A 97 0.02 5.42 -15.01
C LEU A 97 0.02 4.52 -16.25
N PRO A 98 0.96 4.70 -17.19
CA PRO A 98 1.07 3.79 -18.31
C PRO A 98 1.41 2.38 -17.80
N GLU A 99 0.61 1.39 -18.20
CA GLU A 99 0.83 -0.02 -17.89
C GLU A 99 1.21 -0.78 -19.17
N ARG A 100 2.21 -1.65 -19.11
CA ARG A 100 2.47 -2.65 -20.16
C ARG A 100 1.95 -4.00 -19.68
N HIS A 101 1.31 -4.73 -20.58
CA HIS A 101 0.60 -5.96 -20.22
C HIS A 101 1.49 -7.05 -19.63
N LEU A 102 2.80 -7.01 -19.88
CA LEU A 102 3.81 -7.95 -19.35
C LEU A 102 5.17 -7.28 -19.16
N GLY A 103 5.20 -6.07 -18.60
CA GLY A 103 6.46 -5.38 -18.33
C GLY A 103 6.28 -4.15 -17.45
N LEU A 104 7.36 -3.77 -16.78
CA LEU A 104 7.43 -2.47 -16.10
C LEU A 104 7.71 -1.42 -17.18
N VAL A 105 6.96 -0.31 -17.14
CA VAL A 105 7.38 0.92 -17.84
C VAL A 105 8.44 1.55 -16.95
N GLN A 106 9.65 1.75 -17.47
CA GLN A 106 10.71 2.40 -16.71
C GLN A 106 10.41 3.90 -16.56
N ALA A 107 10.93 4.51 -15.51
CA ALA A 107 10.74 5.94 -15.25
C ALA A 107 11.13 6.81 -16.47
N GLU A 108 12.24 6.46 -17.12
CA GLU A 108 12.76 7.15 -18.31
C GLU A 108 11.85 7.03 -19.54
N GLU A 109 10.96 6.02 -19.57
CA GLU A 109 10.00 5.80 -20.66
C GLU A 109 8.70 6.59 -20.48
N ILE A 110 8.51 7.27 -19.33
CA ILE A 110 7.31 8.05 -19.03
C ILE A 110 7.57 9.53 -19.35
N ALA A 111 7.08 9.97 -20.52
CA ALA A 111 7.09 11.38 -20.86
C ALA A 111 6.30 12.19 -19.82
N GLY A 112 6.92 13.24 -19.27
CA GLY A 112 6.28 14.09 -18.26
C GLY A 112 6.12 13.43 -16.88
N LEU A 113 6.97 12.45 -16.54
CA LEU A 113 6.95 11.76 -15.26
C LEU A 113 6.90 12.72 -14.05
N ASP A 114 7.71 13.77 -14.05
CA ASP A 114 7.75 14.73 -12.94
C ASP A 114 6.39 15.41 -12.72
N ALA A 115 5.75 15.87 -13.80
CA ALA A 115 4.43 16.49 -13.73
C ALA A 115 3.35 15.49 -13.26
N LEU A 116 3.48 14.22 -13.63
CA LEU A 116 2.61 13.15 -13.15
C LEU A 116 2.83 12.87 -11.66
N LEU A 117 4.08 12.82 -11.20
CA LEU A 117 4.42 12.65 -9.79
C LEU A 117 3.92 13.82 -8.95
N ASP A 118 4.05 15.06 -9.43
CA ASP A 118 3.52 16.25 -8.78
C ASP A 118 1.99 16.20 -8.68
N ALA A 119 1.31 15.77 -9.75
CA ALA A 119 -0.14 15.58 -9.74
C ALA A 119 -0.58 14.50 -8.73
N ILE A 120 0.16 13.37 -8.65
CA ILE A 120 -0.09 12.31 -7.66
C ILE A 120 0.15 12.84 -6.24
N ALA A 121 1.25 13.55 -6.00
CA ALA A 121 1.60 14.10 -4.70
C ALA A 121 0.55 15.11 -4.22
N ALA A 122 0.10 16.02 -5.09
CA ALA A 122 -0.97 16.96 -4.80
C ALA A 122 -2.30 16.24 -4.51
N PHE A 123 -2.63 15.21 -5.30
CA PHE A 123 -3.84 14.42 -5.11
C PHE A 123 -3.85 13.67 -3.78
N VAL A 124 -2.76 12.96 -3.45
CA VAL A 124 -2.64 12.25 -2.17
C VAL A 124 -2.62 13.25 -1.01
N GLY A 125 -1.87 14.36 -1.13
CA GLY A 125 -1.80 15.40 -0.09
C GLY A 125 -3.14 16.07 0.20
N ALA A 126 -4.03 16.20 -0.79
CA ALA A 126 -5.37 16.75 -0.61
C ALA A 126 -6.37 15.77 0.04
N HIS A 127 -6.07 14.47 0.02
CA HIS A 127 -7.06 13.43 0.34
C HIS A 127 -6.62 12.44 1.44
N CYS A 128 -5.37 12.53 1.90
CA CYS A 128 -4.81 11.69 2.95
C CYS A 128 -4.16 12.54 4.04
N ASP A 129 -4.28 12.11 5.29
CA ASP A 129 -3.56 12.67 6.42
C ASP A 129 -2.11 12.14 6.43
N LEU A 130 -1.24 12.83 5.68
CA LEU A 130 0.16 12.47 5.55
C LEU A 130 0.93 12.51 6.88
N ASN A 131 0.49 13.37 7.82
CA ASN A 131 1.12 13.46 9.14
C ASN A 131 0.78 12.22 9.97
N ALA A 132 -0.51 11.83 10.02
CA ALA A 132 -0.91 10.62 10.73
C ALA A 132 -0.33 9.35 10.09
N ILE A 133 -0.27 9.29 8.76
CA ILE A 133 0.42 8.21 8.03
C ILE A 133 1.89 8.17 8.46
N GLY A 134 2.61 9.30 8.38
CA GLY A 134 4.02 9.38 8.80
C GLY A 134 4.25 8.99 10.26
N ALA A 135 3.37 9.42 11.17
CA ALA A 135 3.43 9.08 12.59
C ALA A 135 3.16 7.59 12.87
N SER A 136 2.42 6.91 12.00
CA SER A 136 2.18 5.47 12.10
C SER A 136 3.39 4.64 11.69
N ALA A 137 4.34 5.21 10.94
CA ALA A 137 5.54 4.53 10.50
C ALA A 137 6.43 4.14 11.68
N ARG A 138 6.98 2.92 11.65
CA ARG A 138 7.97 2.46 12.62
C ARG A 138 9.28 2.13 11.92
N ALA A 139 10.39 2.42 12.56
CA ALA A 139 11.67 1.90 12.12
C ALA A 139 11.66 0.38 12.37
N GLY A 140 11.75 -0.41 11.31
CA GLY A 140 11.94 -1.85 11.44
C GLY A 140 13.37 -2.16 11.85
N SER A 141 13.54 -3.20 12.67
CA SER A 141 14.85 -3.82 12.87
C SER A 141 15.11 -4.75 11.69
N PHE A 142 16.17 -4.50 10.93
CA PHE A 142 16.66 -5.52 10.01
C PHE A 142 17.24 -6.65 10.87
N PRO A 143 16.86 -7.92 10.64
CA PRO A 143 17.61 -9.02 11.24
C PRO A 143 19.06 -8.88 10.81
N GLU A 144 19.97 -8.87 11.79
CA GLU A 144 21.41 -8.80 11.55
C GLU A 144 21.77 -9.91 10.56
N GLN A 145 22.29 -9.51 9.40
CA GLN A 145 22.63 -10.50 8.38
C GLN A 145 23.67 -11.44 8.97
N ALA A 146 23.35 -12.73 9.07
CA ALA A 146 24.36 -13.76 9.29
C ALA A 146 25.49 -13.53 8.27
N PRO A 147 26.78 -13.71 8.64
CA PRO A 147 27.92 -13.40 7.77
C PRO A 147 27.96 -14.36 6.57
N GLY A 148 27.07 -14.12 5.60
CA GLY A 148 27.04 -14.74 4.29
C GLY A 148 27.90 -13.91 3.35
N ARG A 149 28.72 -14.61 2.54
CA ARG A 149 29.67 -14.02 1.60
C ARG A 149 29.02 -12.89 0.80
N ARG A 150 29.43 -11.65 1.08
CA ARG A 150 29.12 -10.50 0.25
C ARG A 150 29.79 -10.72 -1.10
N SER A 151 29.03 -11.06 -2.15
CA SER A 151 29.43 -10.65 -3.50
C SER A 151 29.31 -9.13 -3.53
N ALA A 152 30.44 -8.43 -3.62
CA ALA A 152 30.46 -6.99 -3.64
C ALA A 152 29.65 -6.48 -4.85
N PRO A 153 28.62 -5.65 -4.68
CA PRO A 153 28.15 -4.83 -5.78
C PRO A 153 29.25 -3.82 -6.11
N ALA A 154 29.49 -3.57 -7.39
CA ALA A 154 30.39 -2.51 -7.83
C ALA A 154 29.94 -1.18 -7.19
N SER A 155 30.88 -0.55 -6.50
CA SER A 155 30.81 0.73 -5.80
C SER A 155 29.67 1.68 -6.23
N ALA A 156 28.72 1.89 -5.33
CA ALA A 156 28.11 3.20 -5.09
C ALA A 156 27.84 3.34 -3.59
N ALA A 157 28.69 4.10 -2.90
CA ALA A 157 28.57 4.37 -1.47
C ALA A 157 27.32 5.20 -1.19
N HIS A 158 26.18 4.55 -0.94
CA HIS A 158 25.04 5.18 -0.28
C HIS A 158 25.08 4.83 1.21
N ARG A 159 25.34 5.85 2.03
CA ARG A 159 25.26 5.74 3.50
C ARG A 159 23.84 5.34 3.89
N HIS A 160 23.69 4.19 4.56
CA HIS A 160 22.44 3.82 5.22
C HIS A 160 22.14 4.83 6.34
N ARG A 161 21.09 5.65 6.16
CA ARG A 161 20.39 6.30 7.27
C ARG A 161 19.11 5.53 7.57
N ALA A 162 18.81 5.35 8.84
CA ALA A 162 17.59 4.70 9.31
C ALA A 162 16.36 5.54 8.92
N GLY A 163 15.74 5.20 7.79
CA GLY A 163 14.49 5.79 7.32
C GLY A 163 13.27 5.06 7.89
N TYR A 164 12.24 5.82 8.26
CA TYR A 164 10.93 5.29 8.64
C TYR A 164 10.24 4.69 7.40
N ARG A 165 9.63 3.50 7.52
CA ARG A 165 9.03 2.78 6.38
C ARG A 165 7.62 2.31 6.73
N ILE A 166 6.71 2.47 5.78
CA ILE A 166 5.33 1.96 5.82
C ILE A 166 5.17 1.01 4.63
N PHE A 167 4.61 -0.16 4.87
CA PHE A 167 4.27 -1.07 3.77
C PHE A 167 2.86 -0.75 3.27
N PHE A 168 2.74 -0.44 1.97
CA PHE A 168 1.47 -0.24 1.31
C PHE A 168 1.04 -1.54 0.65
N SER A 169 -0.11 -2.09 1.06
CA SER A 169 -0.72 -3.22 0.37
C SER A 169 -2.03 -2.78 -0.27
N LEU A 170 -2.15 -3.01 -1.58
CA LEU A 170 -3.37 -2.77 -2.34
C LEU A 170 -4.16 -4.08 -2.42
N SER A 171 -5.42 -4.09 -2.00
CA SER A 171 -6.33 -5.21 -2.28
C SER A 171 -7.30 -4.79 -3.37
N ALA A 172 -7.19 -5.40 -4.55
CA ALA A 172 -8.12 -5.21 -5.66
C ALA A 172 -9.14 -6.35 -5.63
N TYR A 173 -10.40 -6.04 -5.30
CA TYR A 173 -11.51 -6.98 -5.39
C TYR A 173 -12.42 -6.55 -6.55
N SER A 174 -12.20 -7.12 -7.74
CA SER A 174 -13.02 -6.86 -8.92
C SER A 174 -14.19 -7.84 -8.99
N GLY A 175 -15.39 -7.39 -8.65
CA GLY A 175 -16.63 -8.09 -8.99
C GLY A 175 -17.06 -7.73 -10.42
N GLY A 176 -17.12 -8.71 -11.32
CA GLY A 176 -17.75 -8.59 -12.64
C GLY A 176 -16.84 -8.95 -13.82
N LEU A 177 -17.32 -9.85 -14.68
CA LEU A 177 -16.65 -10.45 -15.85
C LEU A 177 -16.43 -9.51 -17.06
N ALA A 178 -16.35 -8.20 -16.85
CA ALA A 178 -15.96 -7.28 -17.91
C ALA A 178 -15.28 -6.04 -17.32
N GLN A 179 -14.06 -5.77 -17.80
CA GLN A 179 -13.28 -4.54 -17.59
C GLN A 179 -12.44 -4.44 -16.31
N ALA A 180 -11.54 -5.40 -16.12
CA ALA A 180 -10.44 -5.35 -15.16
C ALA A 180 -9.16 -4.77 -15.79
N ARG A 181 -8.94 -3.46 -15.73
CA ARG A 181 -7.63 -2.82 -16.01
C ARG A 181 -7.54 -1.42 -15.42
N ARG A 182 -7.27 -1.26 -14.12
CA ARG A 182 -6.64 -0.07 -13.48
C ARG A 182 -6.15 -0.48 -12.10
N GLY A 183 -4.83 -0.57 -11.90
CA GLY A 183 -4.27 -0.94 -10.60
C GLY A 183 -2.92 -0.29 -10.35
N THR A 184 -2.91 1.01 -10.10
CA THR A 184 -1.70 1.75 -9.73
C THR A 184 -1.11 1.22 -8.42
N GLN A 185 0.10 0.66 -8.49
CA GLN A 185 0.95 0.40 -7.33
C GLN A 185 1.73 1.69 -7.00
N LEU A 186 1.61 2.19 -5.76
CA LEU A 186 2.44 3.28 -5.24
C LEU A 186 3.21 2.75 -4.03
N LEU A 187 4.52 2.64 -4.18
CA LEU A 187 5.45 2.22 -3.15
C LEU A 187 6.35 3.43 -2.83
N PHE A 188 5.99 4.18 -1.80
CA PHE A 188 6.83 5.29 -1.32
C PHE A 188 7.80 4.79 -0.26
N ALA A 189 9.09 4.86 -0.56
CA ALA A 189 10.16 4.83 0.43
C ALA A 189 10.64 6.28 0.64
N SER A 190 10.23 6.90 1.75
CA SER A 190 10.75 8.22 2.10
C SER A 190 12.09 8.07 2.81
N GLY A 191 13.17 8.49 2.15
CA GLY A 191 14.44 8.80 2.76
C GLY A 191 14.54 10.30 3.06
N ARG A 192 14.79 10.64 4.32
CA ARG A 192 15.54 11.84 4.74
C ARG A 192 16.50 11.43 5.86
#